data_AF-A0A1F3E6B0-F1
#
_entry.id   AF-A0A1F3E6B0-F1
#
_cell.length_a   1.000
_cell.length_b   1.000
_cell.length_c   1.000
_cell.angle_alpha   90.00
_cell.angle_beta   90.00
_cell.angle_gamma   90.00
#
_symmetry.space_group_name_H-M   'P 1'
#
loop_
_entity.id
_entity.type
_entity.pdbx_description
1 polymer ?
#
loop_
_entity_poly.entity_id
_entity_poly.type
_entity_poly.pdbx_seq_one_letter_code
_entity_poly.pdbx_strand_id
1 'polypeptide(L)'
;MPTKDEWDELIRIAGGKSVAGGKLKETGTTHWNAPNTGATNSIGFTAVGSGFRSPDGVLYDIGKHGSYWGTANNAQDPYCIYIYYNSSNIITEVSPIDITSGIAFAVRYVKN
;
A
#
# COMPACT_ATOMS: atom_id res chain seq x y z
N MET A 1 12.17 4.90 5.15
CA MET A 1 10.76 4.44 5.15
C MET A 1 9.91 5.69 5.18
N PRO A 2 8.86 5.82 4.34
CA PRO A 2 8.08 7.05 4.31
C PRO A 2 7.50 7.39 5.69
N THR A 3 7.41 8.66 6.03
CA THR A 3 6.68 9.09 7.24
C THR A 3 5.18 9.08 6.96
N LYS A 4 4.37 9.12 8.02
CA LYS A 4 2.93 9.32 7.90
C LYS A 4 2.61 10.60 7.13
N ASP A 5 3.36 11.67 7.34
CA ASP A 5 3.16 12.94 6.61
C ASP A 5 3.48 12.79 5.11
N GLU A 6 4.52 12.04 4.74
CA GLU A 6 4.83 11.73 3.33
C GLU A 6 3.73 10.87 2.69
N TRP A 7 3.16 9.91 3.43
CA TRP A 7 2.00 9.13 2.97
C TRP A 7 0.75 9.99 2.82
N ASP A 8 0.45 10.85 3.78
CA ASP A 8 -0.70 11.74 3.73
C ASP A 8 -0.58 12.71 2.55
N GLU A 9 0.62 13.21 2.27
CA GLU A 9 0.90 14.05 1.11
C GLU A 9 0.71 13.29 -0.21
N LEU A 10 1.22 12.06 -0.32
CA LEU A 10 1.00 11.22 -1.50
C LEU A 10 -0.50 10.95 -1.73
N ILE A 11 -1.25 10.64 -0.67
CA ILE A 11 -2.70 10.43 -0.71
C ILE A 11 -3.41 11.70 -1.16
N ARG A 12 -2.98 12.87 -0.68
CA ARG A 12 -3.52 14.17 -1.07
C ARG A 12 -3.27 14.46 -2.55
N ILE A 13 -2.05 14.24 -3.04
CA ILE A 13 -1.70 14.35 -4.46
C ILE A 13 -2.54 13.40 -5.32
N ALA A 14 -2.81 12.19 -4.81
CA ALA A 14 -3.67 11.22 -5.47
C ALA A 14 -5.17 11.60 -5.46
N GLY A 15 -5.57 12.68 -4.78
CA GLY A 15 -6.95 13.17 -4.73
C GLY A 15 -7.77 12.66 -3.56
N GLY A 16 -7.11 12.19 -2.49
CA GLY A 16 -7.75 11.76 -1.25
C GLY A 16 -8.00 10.25 -1.17
N LYS A 17 -8.21 9.75 0.06
CA LYS A 17 -8.24 8.31 0.37
C LYS A 17 -9.20 7.51 -0.53
N SER A 18 -10.41 8.03 -0.80
CA SER A 18 -11.47 7.33 -1.55
C SER A 18 -11.08 6.93 -2.98
N VAL A 19 -10.11 7.59 -3.59
CA VAL A 19 -9.67 7.34 -4.97
C VAL A 19 -8.18 7.01 -5.09
N ALA A 20 -7.40 7.33 -4.06
CA ALA A 20 -5.95 7.22 -4.08
C ALA A 20 -5.46 5.79 -4.33
N GLY A 21 -6.16 4.78 -3.82
CA GLY A 21 -5.79 3.37 -4.00
C GLY A 21 -5.82 2.98 -5.47
N GLY A 22 -6.83 3.43 -6.21
CA GLY A 22 -6.90 3.25 -7.66
C GLY A 22 -5.77 3.97 -8.40
N LYS A 23 -5.47 5.21 -8.02
CA LYS A 23 -4.43 6.00 -8.70
C LYS A 23 -3.01 5.52 -8.44
N LEU A 24 -2.76 4.87 -7.32
CA LEU A 24 -1.45 4.29 -6.99
C LEU A 24 -1.22 2.93 -7.66
N LYS A 25 -2.28 2.13 -7.87
CA LYS A 25 -2.16 0.75 -8.35
C LYS A 25 -1.54 0.63 -9.74
N GLU A 26 -0.72 -0.41 -9.90
CA GLU A 26 -0.38 -1.00 -11.19
C GLU A 26 -1.67 -1.26 -12.00
N THR A 27 -1.63 -0.89 -13.27
CA THR A 27 -2.71 -1.13 -14.22
C THR A 27 -2.72 -2.58 -14.71
N GLY A 28 -3.88 -3.11 -15.06
CA GLY A 28 -4.02 -4.50 -15.51
C GLY A 28 -4.12 -5.48 -14.34
N THR A 29 -3.92 -6.77 -14.59
CA THR A 29 -4.15 -7.83 -13.58
C THR A 29 -2.96 -8.79 -13.46
N THR A 30 -1.74 -8.30 -13.72
CA THR A 30 -0.53 -9.13 -13.59
C THR A 30 -0.25 -9.44 -12.12
N HIS A 31 -0.26 -8.41 -11.26
CA HIS A 31 -0.07 -8.57 -9.82
C HIS A 31 -1.32 -8.25 -8.99
N TRP A 32 -2.44 -7.96 -9.63
CA TRP A 32 -3.73 -7.75 -9.00
C TRP A 32 -4.76 -8.71 -9.58
N ASN A 33 -5.62 -9.25 -8.74
CA ASN A 33 -6.78 -9.99 -9.19
C ASN A 33 -7.80 -9.02 -9.80
N ALA A 34 -8.59 -9.53 -10.75
CA ALA A 34 -9.79 -8.82 -11.20
C ALA A 34 -10.73 -8.59 -10.00
N PRO A 35 -11.37 -7.41 -9.88
CA PRO A 35 -11.53 -6.41 -10.95
C PRO A 35 -10.40 -5.35 -11.04
N ASN A 36 -9.43 -5.34 -10.13
CA ASN A 36 -8.47 -4.24 -9.98
C ASN A 36 -9.13 -2.84 -10.01
N THR A 37 -10.17 -2.66 -9.20
CA THR A 37 -11.08 -1.50 -9.22
C THR A 37 -10.32 -0.17 -9.19
N GLY A 38 -10.59 0.68 -10.19
CA GLY A 38 -10.09 2.05 -10.28
C GLY A 38 -8.60 2.20 -10.57
N ALA A 39 -7.89 1.11 -10.91
CA ALA A 39 -6.46 1.15 -11.18
C ALA A 39 -6.12 2.02 -12.40
N THR A 40 -5.28 3.04 -12.20
CA THR A 40 -4.84 3.95 -13.27
C THR A 40 -3.35 4.23 -13.27
N ASN A 41 -2.63 3.96 -12.17
CA ASN A 41 -1.23 4.36 -11.97
C ASN A 41 -0.93 5.83 -12.35
N SER A 42 -1.91 6.73 -12.22
CA SER A 42 -1.87 8.07 -12.82
C SER A 42 -0.83 9.01 -12.19
N ILE A 43 -0.24 8.62 -11.06
CA ILE A 43 0.83 9.37 -10.38
C ILE A 43 2.17 8.61 -10.31
N GLY A 44 2.29 7.50 -11.06
CA GLY A 44 3.58 6.80 -11.28
C GLY A 44 4.10 5.94 -10.14
N PHE A 45 3.33 5.72 -9.06
CA PHE A 45 3.77 4.93 -7.90
C PHE A 45 3.91 3.43 -8.20
N THR A 46 2.97 2.85 -8.96
CA THR A 46 2.94 1.43 -9.34
C THR A 46 2.84 0.46 -8.15
N ALA A 47 1.78 0.59 -7.36
CA ALA A 47 1.45 -0.33 -6.28
C ALA A 47 1.03 -1.72 -6.83
N VAL A 48 1.67 -2.79 -6.38
CA VAL A 48 1.38 -4.19 -6.71
C VAL A 48 0.63 -4.93 -5.59
N GLY A 49 -0.14 -5.95 -5.93
CA GLY A 49 -0.86 -6.79 -4.96
C GLY A 49 0.05 -7.83 -4.33
N SER A 50 0.98 -7.39 -3.48
CA SER A 50 2.00 -8.26 -2.86
C SER A 50 1.45 -9.26 -1.83
N GLY A 51 0.21 -9.10 -1.38
CA GLY A 51 -0.30 -9.77 -0.21
C GLY A 51 0.26 -9.19 1.08
N PHE A 52 0.09 -9.93 2.18
CA PHE A 52 0.72 -9.64 3.47
C PHE A 52 1.27 -10.91 4.09
N ARG A 53 2.35 -10.77 4.87
CA ARG A 53 2.92 -11.87 5.64
C ARG A 53 2.31 -11.89 7.04
N SER A 54 1.83 -13.05 7.45
CA SER A 54 1.30 -13.31 8.79
C SER A 54 2.47 -13.61 9.76
N PRO A 55 2.29 -13.49 11.09
CA PRO A 55 3.39 -13.79 12.02
C PRO A 55 3.80 -15.27 12.05
N ASP A 56 2.99 -16.18 11.48
CA ASP A 56 3.39 -17.57 11.21
C ASP A 56 4.40 -17.71 10.04
N GLY A 57 4.71 -16.62 9.35
CA GLY A 57 5.64 -16.55 8.24
C GLY A 57 5.03 -16.92 6.88
N VAL A 58 3.72 -17.20 6.82
CA VAL A 58 2.99 -17.53 5.59
C VAL A 58 2.53 -16.24 4.90
N LEU A 59 2.60 -16.25 3.56
CA LEU A 59 2.16 -15.16 2.71
C LEU A 59 0.70 -15.37 2.29
N TYR A 60 -0.16 -14.38 2.58
CA TYR A 60 -1.59 -14.41 2.31
C TYR A 60 -2.01 -13.31 1.34
N ASP A 61 -3.15 -13.50 0.69
CA ASP A 61 -3.85 -12.50 -0.13
C ASP A 61 -3.02 -11.85 -1.25
N ILE A 62 -2.07 -12.60 -1.81
CA ILE A 62 -1.38 -12.22 -3.05
C ILE A 62 -2.43 -11.91 -4.13
N GLY A 63 -2.26 -10.79 -4.83
CA GLY A 63 -3.19 -10.29 -5.83
C GLY A 63 -4.45 -9.63 -5.28
N LYS A 64 -4.78 -9.80 -3.99
CA LYS A 64 -5.98 -9.21 -3.36
C LYS A 64 -5.64 -8.00 -2.50
N HIS A 65 -4.44 -7.99 -1.94
CA HIS A 65 -3.99 -7.03 -0.97
C HIS A 65 -2.59 -6.51 -1.32
N GLY A 66 -2.31 -5.25 -1.00
CA GLY A 66 -0.96 -4.69 -1.01
C GLY A 66 -0.73 -3.87 0.25
N SER A 67 0.36 -4.20 0.97
CA SER A 67 0.79 -3.51 2.18
C SER A 67 2.01 -2.64 1.91
N TYR A 68 1.97 -1.37 2.32
CA TYR A 68 3.09 -0.45 2.18
C TYR A 68 3.38 0.24 3.51
N TRP A 69 4.64 0.16 3.93
CA TRP A 69 5.07 0.55 5.28
C TRP A 69 5.59 1.97 5.33
N GLY A 70 5.44 2.57 6.50
CA GLY A 70 5.80 3.90 6.88
C GLY A 70 6.18 3.96 8.37
N THR A 71 6.59 5.14 8.82
CA THR A 71 6.80 5.47 10.24
C THR A 71 5.77 6.51 10.67
N ALA A 72 5.16 6.34 11.83
CA ALA A 72 4.33 7.37 12.42
C ALA A 72 5.17 8.61 12.80
N ASN A 73 4.51 9.73 13.08
CA ASN A 73 5.20 11.00 13.36
C ASN A 73 6.01 10.99 14.67
N ASN A 74 5.74 10.05 15.58
CA ASN A 74 6.57 9.80 16.76
C ASN A 74 7.85 9.01 16.46
N ALA A 75 8.06 8.60 15.20
CA ALA A 75 9.17 7.81 14.69
C ALA A 75 9.39 6.45 15.40
N GLN A 76 8.42 6.01 16.20
CA GLN A 76 8.48 4.76 16.97
C GLN A 76 7.47 3.75 16.46
N ASP A 77 6.26 4.21 16.13
CA ASP A 77 5.19 3.30 15.72
C ASP A 77 5.23 3.02 14.21
N PRO A 78 5.00 1.76 13.80
CA PRO A 78 4.73 1.43 12.42
C PRO A 78 3.50 2.18 11.90
N TYR A 79 3.59 2.64 10.66
CA TYR A 79 2.46 3.16 9.91
C TYR A 79 2.30 2.36 8.63
N CYS A 80 1.08 2.05 8.23
CA CYS A 80 0.80 1.28 7.04
C CYS A 80 -0.27 1.93 6.20
N ILE A 81 -0.15 1.76 4.88
CA ILE A 81 -1.27 1.91 3.97
C ILE A 81 -1.59 0.57 3.33
N TYR A 82 -2.88 0.30 3.16
CA TYR A 82 -3.40 -0.90 2.52
C TYR A 82 -4.22 -0.54 1.30
N ILE A 83 -4.02 -1.32 0.25
CA ILE A 83 -4.71 -1.19 -1.02
C ILE A 83 -5.31 -2.55 -1.39
N TYR A 84 -6.56 -2.55 -1.84
CA TYR A 84 -7.30 -3.76 -2.18
C TYR A 84 -7.65 -3.83 -3.66
N TYR A 85 -7.66 -5.05 -4.20
CA TYR A 85 -7.99 -5.30 -5.60
C TYR A 85 -9.40 -4.86 -6.00
N ASN A 86 -10.36 -4.90 -5.07
CA ASN A 86 -11.77 -4.58 -5.32
C ASN A 86 -12.19 -3.16 -4.94
N SER A 87 -11.24 -2.31 -4.51
CA SER A 87 -11.53 -0.95 -4.05
C SER A 87 -10.56 0.07 -4.62
N SER A 88 -11.04 1.30 -4.81
CA SER A 88 -10.20 2.47 -5.13
C SER A 88 -9.71 3.20 -3.87
N ASN A 89 -10.19 2.80 -2.69
CA ASN A 89 -9.86 3.44 -1.41
C ASN A 89 -8.48 3.01 -0.88
N ILE A 90 -7.91 3.83 0.00
CA ILE A 90 -6.77 3.48 0.86
C ILE A 90 -7.24 3.38 2.31
N ILE A 91 -6.81 2.31 2.97
CA ILE A 91 -6.88 2.18 4.43
C ILE A 91 -5.51 2.57 5.00
N THR A 92 -5.51 3.31 6.11
CA THR A 92 -4.29 3.73 6.79
C THR A 92 -4.34 3.31 8.24
N GLU A 93 -3.23 2.80 8.79
CA GLU A 93 -3.18 2.31 10.18
C GLU A 93 -1.88 2.76 10.85
N VAL A 94 -1.97 3.17 12.12
CA VAL A 94 -0.83 3.24 13.05
C VAL A 94 -0.99 2.04 13.97
N SER A 95 -0.09 1.05 13.91
CA SER A 95 -0.23 -0.15 14.72
C SER A 95 1.01 -0.38 15.57
N PRO A 96 0.93 -0.23 16.90
CA PRO A 96 2.04 -0.59 17.79
C PRO A 96 2.25 -2.12 17.88
N ILE A 97 1.29 -2.92 17.40
CA ILE A 97 1.25 -4.39 17.52
C ILE A 97 1.55 -5.08 16.19
N ASP A 98 1.44 -4.40 15.06
CA ASP A 98 1.72 -5.00 13.75
C ASP A 98 3.23 -5.03 13.44
N ILE A 99 3.95 -5.81 14.26
CA ILE A 99 5.26 -6.39 13.94
C ILE A 99 5.13 -7.59 12.99
N THR A 100 3.90 -7.94 12.58
CA THR A 100 3.62 -9.23 11.94
C THR A 100 3.89 -9.26 10.44
N SER A 101 4.02 -8.09 9.84
CA SER A 101 4.55 -7.91 8.48
C SER A 101 6.05 -8.14 8.33
N GLY A 102 6.67 -8.73 9.34
CA GLY A 102 8.03 -9.21 9.31
C GLY A 102 8.36 -9.88 7.97
N ILE A 103 9.02 -9.09 7.12
CA ILE A 103 9.72 -9.47 5.89
C ILE A 103 8.82 -9.65 4.65
N ALA A 104 8.63 -8.58 3.86
CA ALA A 104 8.99 -8.55 2.43
C ALA A 104 8.67 -7.17 1.79
N PHE A 105 9.63 -6.68 1.02
CA PHE A 105 9.73 -5.32 0.50
C PHE A 105 8.83 -5.06 -0.71
N ALA A 106 8.21 -3.88 -0.74
CA ALA A 106 7.88 -3.17 -1.98
C ALA A 106 8.35 -1.71 -1.86
N VAL A 107 9.66 -1.50 -1.69
CA VAL A 107 10.26 -0.19 -1.91
C VAL A 107 10.70 -0.14 -3.37
N ARG A 108 9.84 0.40 -4.25
CA ARG A 108 10.29 0.85 -5.57
C ARG A 108 10.35 2.37 -5.56
N TYR A 109 11.39 2.91 -4.93
CA TYR A 109 11.85 4.24 -5.31
C TYR A 109 12.57 4.08 -6.65
N VAL A 110 11.93 4.46 -7.75
CA VAL A 110 12.64 4.84 -8.98
C VAL A 110 12.32 6.30 -9.21
N LYS A 111 13.17 7.17 -8.68
CA LYS A 111 13.24 8.56 -9.10
C LYS A 111 14.26 8.59 -10.24
N ASN A 112 13.81 8.96 -11.44
CA ASN A 112 14.72 9.31 -12.54
C ASN A 112 15.51 10.56 -12.17
#